data_AF-A0AAN7SCL6-F1
#
_entry.id   AF-A0AAN7SCL6-F1
#
_cell.length_a   1.000
_cell.length_b   1.000
_cell.length_c   1.000
_cell.angle_alpha   90.00
_cell.angle_beta   90.00
_cell.angle_gamma   90.00
#
_symmetry.space_group_name_H-M   'P 1'
#
loop_
_entity.id
_entity.type
_entity.pdbx_description
1 polymer ?
#
loop_
_entity_poly.entity_id
_entity_poly.type
_entity_poly.pdbx_seq_one_letter_code
_entity_poly.pdbx_strand_id
1 'polypeptide(L)'
;MLKTLVLVFLSCTLQESLTLITEEYYWKEFRGEVPEDAIEGGKSVNGQPIYIGQVLYFDKLLPAKIYKNDDKAYFAWNHEQSTTNNIKILCSLKPERFKWIPTKKDEIHLLTNFHVICGGTEPNHNLYIGRALYKSETLVGKVRTGEKPAQNSGLSITSEAIIELLNMLRSLIVLLIAFFAIKCDSQRIQQSYYWADFEGLIPEDAIAGGQDENGEAIFIGQVLYGDKLLPAKIYSYDTNAYFAWGVEQIAKENIKILCSLYPERFKWLDTTKDTVHLLINAHLVKGGWDSPYDVYIGRAFHKMQTLVGKIRVGSIPSYNEGLYVTVPGKVILVPSFQILAYDASCDVIVDEETGRCTKNIVVKT
;
A
#
# COMPACT_ATOMS: atom_id res chain seq x y z
N MET A 1 5.09 -52.11 30.27
CA MET A 1 4.21 -51.74 29.13
C MET A 1 4.43 -50.28 28.76
N LEU A 2 5.70 -49.94 28.47
CA LEU A 2 6.25 -48.59 28.46
C LEU A 2 6.36 -47.99 27.04
N LYS A 3 5.76 -48.66 26.04
CA LYS A 3 5.72 -48.21 24.64
C LYS A 3 4.40 -47.53 24.24
N THR A 4 3.37 -47.60 25.10
CA THR A 4 2.05 -46.97 24.84
C THR A 4 1.89 -45.63 25.56
N LEU A 5 2.71 -45.35 26.58
CA LEU A 5 2.64 -44.09 27.34
C LEU A 5 3.38 -42.92 26.65
N VAL A 6 4.36 -43.22 25.79
CA VAL A 6 5.12 -42.20 25.05
C VAL A 6 4.32 -41.63 23.86
N LEU A 7 3.34 -42.39 23.35
CA LEU A 7 2.49 -41.97 22.24
C LEU A 7 1.29 -41.08 22.65
N VAL A 8 0.95 -41.02 23.94
CA VAL A 8 -0.09 -40.11 24.46
C VAL A 8 0.52 -38.78 24.95
N PHE A 9 1.81 -38.76 25.29
CA PHE A 9 2.55 -37.52 25.56
C PHE A 9 3.09 -36.84 24.29
N LEU A 10 3.31 -37.58 23.19
CA LEU A 10 3.65 -36.98 21.89
C LEU A 10 2.45 -36.43 21.11
N SER A 11 1.21 -36.70 21.53
CA SER A 11 0.01 -36.07 20.96
C SER A 11 -0.44 -34.82 21.73
N CYS A 12 0.30 -34.41 22.76
CA CYS A 12 -0.05 -33.28 23.63
C CYS A 12 1.03 -32.17 23.68
N THR A 13 2.03 -32.22 22.80
CA THR A 13 3.06 -31.16 22.67
C THR A 13 3.31 -30.72 21.23
N LEU A 14 2.36 -30.98 20.32
CA LEU A 14 2.40 -30.51 18.92
C LEU A 14 1.09 -29.83 18.52
N GLN A 15 0.47 -29.13 19.47
CA GLN A 15 -0.72 -28.30 19.23
C GLN A 15 -0.52 -26.96 19.95
N GLU A 16 0.49 -26.20 19.52
CA GLU A 16 0.58 -24.74 19.67
C GLU A 16 1.89 -24.24 19.03
N SER A 17 2.08 -24.57 17.75
CA SER A 17 2.86 -23.69 16.87
C SER A 17 1.91 -23.15 15.82
N LEU A 18 0.89 -22.43 16.30
CA LEU A 18 0.33 -21.34 15.51
C LEU A 18 1.51 -20.41 15.27
N THR A 19 2.07 -20.45 14.06
CA THR A 19 2.75 -19.29 13.49
C THR A 19 1.73 -18.17 13.47
N LEU A 20 1.57 -17.49 14.61
CA LEU A 20 1.07 -16.14 14.66
C LEU A 20 1.89 -15.39 13.64
N ILE A 21 1.24 -14.99 12.55
CA ILE A 21 1.70 -13.85 11.77
C ILE A 21 1.61 -12.70 12.76
N THR A 22 2.65 -12.51 13.57
CA THR A 22 2.75 -11.34 14.42
C THR A 22 2.80 -10.18 13.45
N GLU A 23 1.74 -9.39 13.39
CA GLU A 23 1.77 -8.13 12.65
C GLU A 23 3.09 -7.42 13.02
N GLU A 24 3.90 -7.03 12.02
CA GLU A 24 5.24 -6.50 12.27
C GLU A 24 5.22 -5.21 13.10
N TYR A 25 4.04 -4.60 13.23
CA TYR A 25 3.66 -3.58 14.19
C TYR A 25 2.20 -3.74 14.59
N TYR A 26 1.81 -3.11 15.67
CA TYR A 26 0.42 -3.12 16.13
C TYR A 26 0.08 -1.79 16.81
N TRP A 27 -1.22 -1.51 16.94
CA TRP A 27 -1.73 -0.32 17.63
C TRP A 27 -2.23 -0.69 19.01
N LYS A 28 -1.58 -0.16 20.05
CA LYS A 28 -1.93 -0.41 21.46
C LYS A 28 -2.72 0.75 22.03
N GLU A 29 -3.72 0.47 22.87
CA GLU A 29 -4.45 1.53 23.58
C GLU A 29 -3.48 2.33 24.47
N PHE A 30 -3.50 3.64 24.34
CA PHE A 30 -2.66 4.55 25.11
C PHE A 30 -3.45 5.16 26.26
N ARG A 31 -2.97 4.93 27.50
CA ARG A 31 -3.62 5.39 28.74
C ARG A 31 -2.72 6.31 29.57
N GLY A 32 -1.85 7.06 28.88
CA GLY A 32 -0.87 7.95 29.50
C GLY A 32 0.50 7.34 29.78
N GLU A 33 0.65 6.02 29.58
CA GLU A 33 1.94 5.33 29.70
C GLU A 33 2.42 4.87 28.32
N VAL A 34 3.66 5.24 28.00
CA VAL A 34 4.31 4.86 26.73
C VAL A 34 4.89 3.44 26.87
N PRO A 35 4.47 2.47 26.04
CA PRO A 35 5.05 1.13 26.01
C PRO A 35 6.53 1.13 25.63
N GLU A 36 7.30 0.16 26.14
CA GLU A 36 8.74 0.03 25.82
C GLU A 36 9.01 -0.21 24.32
N ASP A 37 8.07 -0.85 23.62
CA ASP A 37 8.15 -1.16 22.20
C ASP A 37 7.47 -0.11 21.31
N ALA A 38 7.18 1.09 21.85
CA ALA A 38 6.58 2.18 21.09
C ALA A 38 7.57 2.76 20.06
N ILE A 39 7.09 2.98 18.84
CA ILE A 39 7.89 3.54 17.75
C ILE A 39 8.10 5.05 17.94
N GLU A 40 9.37 5.47 17.96
CA GLU A 40 9.75 6.88 17.98
C GLU A 40 9.50 7.53 16.61
N GLY A 41 8.64 8.54 16.60
CA GLY A 41 8.34 9.36 15.43
C GLY A 41 9.35 10.48 15.18
N GLY A 42 9.97 10.99 16.24
CA GLY A 42 10.85 12.13 16.18
C GLY A 42 11.36 12.56 17.54
N LYS A 43 11.96 13.75 17.60
CA LYS A 43 12.42 14.38 18.84
C LYS A 43 11.82 15.78 19.00
N SER A 44 11.46 16.14 20.22
CA SER A 44 11.05 17.49 20.60
C SER A 44 12.24 18.46 20.59
N VAL A 45 11.97 19.75 20.77
CA VAL A 45 13.00 20.80 20.90
C VAL A 45 14.02 20.46 22.00
N ASN A 46 13.58 19.77 23.06
CA ASN A 46 14.43 19.37 24.19
C ASN A 46 15.13 18.02 23.97
N GLY A 47 15.03 17.44 22.77
CA GLY A 47 15.60 16.13 22.44
C GLY A 47 14.86 14.93 23.00
N GLN A 48 13.70 15.13 23.65
CA GLN A 48 12.86 14.03 24.16
C GLN A 48 12.13 13.34 23.00
N PRO A 49 11.91 12.02 23.06
CA PRO A 49 11.22 11.31 21.99
C PRO A 49 9.75 11.75 21.88
N ILE A 50 9.28 11.79 20.65
CA ILE A 50 7.88 11.98 20.27
C ILE A 50 7.43 10.68 19.62
N TYR A 51 6.31 10.12 20.07
CA TYR A 51 5.77 8.85 19.62
C TYR A 51 4.64 9.04 18.62
N ILE A 52 4.41 8.02 17.81
CA ILE A 52 3.38 7.99 16.78
C ILE A 52 2.08 7.46 17.40
N GLY A 53 1.03 8.26 17.32
CA GLY A 53 -0.30 7.91 17.79
C GLY A 53 -1.36 7.97 16.68
N GLN A 54 -2.54 7.48 17.00
CA GLN A 54 -3.77 7.75 16.28
C GLN A 54 -4.89 8.07 17.27
N VAL A 55 -5.78 8.96 16.88
CA VAL A 55 -6.92 9.42 17.70
C VAL A 55 -8.21 9.18 16.94
N LEU A 56 -9.18 8.53 17.57
CA LEU A 56 -10.54 8.49 17.06
C LEU A 56 -11.28 9.76 17.50
N TYR A 57 -11.53 10.65 16.55
CA TYR A 57 -12.20 11.93 16.75
C TYR A 57 -13.44 12.01 15.86
N PHE A 58 -14.62 12.06 16.47
CA PHE A 58 -15.91 11.81 15.80
C PHE A 58 -15.92 10.47 15.05
N ASP A 59 -16.03 10.50 13.73
CA ASP A 59 -16.07 9.40 12.79
C ASP A 59 -14.75 9.24 12.02
N LYS A 60 -13.66 9.85 12.51
CA LYS A 60 -12.37 9.94 11.82
C LYS A 60 -11.26 9.37 12.70
N LEU A 61 -10.38 8.60 12.09
CA LEU A 61 -9.16 8.13 12.73
C LEU A 61 -8.02 9.02 12.24
N LEU A 62 -7.38 9.76 13.13
CA LEU A 62 -6.42 10.81 12.76
C LEU A 62 -5.02 10.48 13.30
N PRO A 63 -3.97 10.56 12.47
CA PRO A 63 -2.59 10.55 12.95
C PRO A 63 -2.35 11.61 14.02
N ALA A 64 -1.62 11.22 15.05
CA ALA A 64 -1.32 12.06 16.20
C ALA A 64 0.15 11.92 16.62
N LYS A 65 0.64 12.92 17.34
CA LYS A 65 1.91 12.88 18.08
C LYS A 65 1.62 12.74 19.57
N ILE A 66 2.45 11.98 20.27
CA ILE A 66 2.39 11.78 21.72
C ILE A 66 3.74 12.15 22.31
N TYR A 67 3.77 13.07 23.28
CA TYR A 67 5.00 13.45 23.96
C TYR A 67 5.33 12.46 25.09
N LYS A 68 6.63 12.22 25.31
CA LYS A 68 7.06 11.46 26.48
C LYS A 68 6.59 12.15 27.77
N ASN A 69 5.97 11.38 28.67
CA ASN A 69 5.37 11.85 29.94
C ASN A 69 4.15 12.79 29.78
N ASP A 70 3.48 12.79 28.63
CA ASP A 70 2.20 13.47 28.44
C ASP A 70 1.10 12.42 28.25
N ASP A 71 -0.04 12.61 28.90
CA ASP A 71 -1.20 11.71 28.77
C ASP A 71 -2.10 12.05 27.58
N LYS A 72 -1.77 13.12 26.85
CA LYS A 72 -2.50 13.58 25.68
C LYS A 72 -1.85 13.15 24.36
N ALA A 73 -2.72 12.95 23.37
CA ALA A 73 -2.33 12.90 21.97
C ALA A 73 -2.74 14.21 21.28
N TYR A 74 -1.87 14.70 20.41
CA TYR A 74 -2.05 15.94 19.66
C TYR A 74 -2.23 15.61 18.17
N PHE A 75 -3.29 16.12 17.56
CA PHE A 75 -3.68 15.77 16.18
C PHE A 75 -4.19 16.97 15.39
N ALA A 76 -4.13 16.89 14.06
CA ALA A 76 -4.46 18.00 13.17
C ALA A 76 -5.92 17.93 12.68
N TRP A 77 -6.76 18.85 13.16
CA TRP A 77 -8.12 19.08 12.66
C TRP A 77 -8.46 20.58 12.67
N ASN A 78 -8.39 21.21 11.48
CA ASN A 78 -8.36 22.66 11.24
C ASN A 78 -7.17 23.38 11.91
N HIS A 79 -6.99 23.18 13.21
CA HIS A 79 -5.86 23.56 14.06
C HIS A 79 -5.39 22.34 14.86
N GLU A 80 -4.31 22.50 15.64
CA GLU A 80 -3.87 21.47 16.57
C GLU A 80 -4.93 21.27 17.65
N GLN A 81 -5.38 20.03 17.79
CA GLN A 81 -6.26 19.56 18.86
C GLN A 81 -5.47 18.68 19.81
N SER A 82 -5.96 18.53 21.03
CA SER A 82 -5.47 17.52 21.96
C SER A 82 -6.64 16.76 22.58
N THR A 83 -6.41 15.50 22.94
CA THR A 83 -7.37 14.67 23.67
C THR A 83 -6.64 13.71 24.58
N THR A 84 -7.32 13.23 25.61
CA THR A 84 -6.92 12.11 26.48
C THR A 84 -7.72 10.83 26.20
N ASN A 85 -8.66 10.88 25.24
CA ASN A 85 -9.60 9.80 24.96
C ASN A 85 -9.37 9.18 23.58
N ASN A 86 -9.62 7.87 23.48
CA ASN A 86 -9.58 7.06 22.25
C ASN A 86 -8.26 7.18 21.49
N ILE A 87 -7.16 6.96 22.22
CA ILE A 87 -5.81 7.11 21.71
C ILE A 87 -5.20 5.72 21.55
N LYS A 88 -4.58 5.47 20.40
CA LYS A 88 -3.68 4.32 20.25
C LYS A 88 -2.27 4.80 19.90
N ILE A 89 -1.29 4.05 20.35
CA ILE A 89 0.14 4.26 20.10
C ILE A 89 0.68 3.13 19.22
N LEU A 90 1.56 3.47 18.28
CA LEU A 90 2.18 2.50 17.37
C LEU A 90 3.33 1.78 18.08
N CYS A 91 3.26 0.45 18.13
CA CYS A 91 4.24 -0.42 18.77
C CYS A 91 4.80 -1.44 17.78
N SER A 92 6.06 -1.84 17.96
CA SER A 92 6.69 -2.94 17.23
C SER A 92 7.83 -3.55 18.02
N LEU A 93 7.94 -4.87 17.98
CA LEU A 93 9.09 -5.61 18.51
C LEU A 93 10.33 -5.54 17.60
N LYS A 94 10.20 -4.95 16.40
CA LYS A 94 11.25 -4.83 15.37
C LYS A 94 11.36 -3.40 14.84
N PRO A 95 11.67 -2.40 15.70
CA PRO A 95 11.73 -0.99 15.30
C PRO A 95 12.76 -0.72 14.20
N GLU A 96 13.78 -1.55 14.05
CA GLU A 96 14.81 -1.45 13.01
C GLU A 96 14.28 -1.61 11.58
N ARG A 97 13.08 -2.18 11.41
CA ARG A 97 12.41 -2.30 10.09
C ARG A 97 11.75 -1.01 9.64
N PHE A 98 11.61 -0.03 10.52
CA PHE A 98 11.00 1.26 10.22
C PHE A 98 12.04 2.23 9.67
N LYS A 99 11.73 2.87 8.54
CA LYS A 99 12.54 3.94 7.98
C LYS A 99 11.71 5.12 7.51
N TRP A 100 12.27 6.30 7.69
CA TRP A 100 11.69 7.55 7.20
C TRP A 100 12.21 7.85 5.82
N ILE A 101 11.29 8.03 4.88
CA ILE A 101 11.61 8.21 3.47
C ILE A 101 11.41 9.68 3.13
N PRO A 102 12.48 10.43 2.80
CA PRO A 102 12.34 11.79 2.30
C PRO A 102 11.47 11.78 1.04
N THR A 103 10.33 12.47 1.10
CA THR A 103 9.31 12.40 0.05
C THR A 103 8.73 13.79 -0.17
N LYS A 104 8.59 14.22 -1.43
CA LYS A 104 7.85 15.44 -1.77
C LYS A 104 6.37 15.15 -1.92
N LYS A 105 5.55 16.18 -1.73
CA LYS A 105 4.08 16.14 -1.87
C LYS A 105 3.60 15.42 -3.13
N ASP A 106 4.27 15.67 -4.25
CA ASP A 106 3.96 15.13 -5.57
C ASP A 106 4.57 13.76 -5.82
N GLU A 107 5.51 13.28 -5.01
CA GLU A 107 6.25 12.02 -5.21
C GLU A 107 5.69 10.87 -4.36
N ILE A 108 4.66 11.10 -3.53
CA ILE A 108 4.09 10.06 -2.64
C ILE A 108 3.61 8.84 -3.44
N HIS A 109 3.10 9.06 -4.67
CA HIS A 109 2.67 7.99 -5.57
C HIS A 109 3.82 7.09 -6.07
N LEU A 110 5.08 7.51 -5.90
CA LEU A 110 6.28 6.75 -6.29
C LEU A 110 6.75 5.79 -5.17
N LEU A 111 6.16 5.85 -3.98
CA LEU A 111 6.52 5.02 -2.83
C LEU A 111 5.99 3.57 -2.92
N THR A 112 5.85 3.02 -4.13
CA THR A 112 5.25 1.70 -4.38
C THR A 112 6.05 0.54 -3.80
N ASN A 113 7.37 0.73 -3.56
CA ASN A 113 8.26 -0.29 -2.99
C ASN A 113 8.28 -0.30 -1.45
N PHE A 114 7.43 0.50 -0.79
CA PHE A 114 7.41 0.60 0.66
C PHE A 114 6.02 0.32 1.21
N HIS A 115 5.97 -0.40 2.32
CA HIS A 115 4.76 -0.47 3.13
C HIS A 115 4.57 0.86 3.85
N VAL A 116 3.73 1.73 3.28
CA VAL A 116 3.42 3.03 3.89
C VAL A 116 2.38 2.82 4.99
N ILE A 117 2.73 3.21 6.22
CA ILE A 117 1.86 3.00 7.39
C ILE A 117 0.63 3.92 7.31
N CYS A 118 -0.54 3.29 7.21
CA CYS A 118 -1.83 3.95 7.37
C CYS A 118 -2.00 4.32 8.85
N GLY A 119 -2.01 5.63 9.13
CA GLY A 119 -2.14 6.19 10.47
C GLY A 119 -3.55 6.65 10.82
N GLY A 120 -4.48 6.52 9.87
CA GLY A 120 -5.84 6.98 10.06
C GLY A 120 -6.66 6.98 8.77
N THR A 121 -7.91 7.38 8.92
CA THR A 121 -8.90 7.43 7.85
C THR A 121 -9.80 8.63 8.07
N GLU A 122 -9.93 9.45 7.04
CA GLU A 122 -10.99 10.46 6.89
C GLU A 122 -12.03 9.92 5.90
N PRO A 123 -13.25 10.49 5.85
CA PRO A 123 -14.24 10.11 4.86
C PRO A 123 -13.63 10.11 3.46
N ASN A 124 -13.58 8.90 2.89
CA ASN A 124 -13.03 8.61 1.58
C ASN A 124 -11.52 8.79 1.38
N HIS A 125 -10.72 8.91 2.43
CA HIS A 125 -9.27 9.08 2.29
C HIS A 125 -8.51 8.32 3.38
N ASN A 126 -7.52 7.53 2.96
CA ASN A 126 -6.51 7.04 3.89
C ASN A 126 -5.55 8.17 4.25
N LEU A 127 -5.21 8.24 5.53
CA LEU A 127 -4.21 9.15 6.06
C LEU A 127 -2.96 8.37 6.42
N TYR A 128 -1.82 8.80 5.90
CA TYR A 128 -0.54 8.16 6.17
C TYR A 128 0.21 8.93 7.26
N ILE A 129 1.12 8.23 7.95
CA ILE A 129 2.02 8.86 8.93
C ILE A 129 3.16 9.56 8.17
N GLY A 130 3.33 10.85 8.43
CA GLY A 130 4.51 11.59 7.99
C GLY A 130 5.14 12.39 9.11
N ARG A 131 6.34 12.90 8.85
CA ARG A 131 7.01 13.83 9.76
C ARG A 131 7.75 14.91 9.01
N ALA A 132 7.93 16.06 9.64
CA ALA A 132 8.83 17.11 9.17
C ALA A 132 9.61 17.73 10.32
N LEU A 133 10.80 18.23 10.00
CA LEU A 133 11.57 19.06 10.90
C LEU A 133 11.04 20.50 10.84
N TYR A 134 10.63 21.03 11.98
CA TYR A 134 10.13 22.40 12.14
C TYR A 134 10.68 23.01 13.44
N LYS A 135 11.35 24.16 13.36
CA LYS A 135 11.98 24.85 14.51
C LYS A 135 12.77 23.92 15.45
N SER A 136 13.58 23.02 14.87
CA SER A 136 14.40 22.03 15.59
C SER A 136 13.63 20.92 16.31
N GLU A 137 12.32 20.80 16.07
CA GLU A 137 11.49 19.69 16.51
C GLU A 137 11.04 18.86 15.31
N THR A 138 10.99 17.54 15.48
CA THR A 138 10.44 16.64 14.47
C THR A 138 8.97 16.40 14.76
N LEU A 139 8.10 17.05 13.99
CA LEU A 139 6.66 16.94 14.13
C LEU A 139 6.13 15.76 13.34
N VAL A 140 5.44 14.84 14.02
CA VAL A 140 4.67 13.76 13.41
C VAL A 140 3.27 14.29 13.08
N GLY A 141 2.75 13.94 11.90
CA GLY A 141 1.44 14.40 11.46
C GLY A 141 0.86 13.56 10.33
N LYS A 142 -0.29 14.04 9.82
CA LYS A 142 -1.02 13.37 8.75
C LYS A 142 -0.52 13.78 7.37
N VAL A 143 -0.39 12.78 6.50
CA VAL A 143 -0.10 12.95 5.07
C VAL A 143 -1.32 12.50 4.28
N ARG A 144 -1.84 13.41 3.47
CA ARG A 144 -2.94 13.12 2.53
C ARG A 144 -2.38 12.98 1.13
N THR A 145 -2.63 11.85 0.47
CA THR A 145 -2.42 11.71 -0.98
C THR A 145 -3.57 12.42 -1.69
N GLY A 146 -3.26 13.51 -2.39
CA GLY A 146 -4.26 14.31 -3.08
C GLY A 146 -4.42 13.91 -4.55
N GLU A 147 -5.67 13.87 -4.98
CA GLU A 147 -6.12 14.25 -6.32
C GLU A 147 -5.62 15.67 -6.68
N LYS A 148 -5.69 16.04 -7.97
CA LYS A 148 -5.30 17.31 -8.64
C LYS A 148 -5.36 18.61 -7.79
N PRO A 149 -4.60 19.67 -8.15
CA PRO A 149 -4.13 20.71 -7.23
C PRO A 149 -5.26 21.64 -6.75
N ALA A 150 -6.02 21.20 -5.75
CA ALA A 150 -6.61 22.08 -4.76
C ALA A 150 -5.55 22.35 -3.68
N GLN A 151 -5.54 23.58 -3.14
CA GLN A 151 -4.46 24.21 -2.40
C GLN A 151 -3.93 23.50 -1.13
N ASN A 152 -4.39 22.29 -0.79
CA ASN A 152 -4.12 21.60 0.48
C ASN A 152 -3.69 20.12 0.33
N SER A 153 -2.95 19.76 -0.72
CA SER A 153 -2.13 18.53 -0.69
C SER A 153 -0.76 18.88 -0.07
N GLY A 154 -0.25 18.07 0.85
CA GLY A 154 0.98 18.36 1.61
C GLY A 154 0.89 17.89 3.06
N LEU A 155 2.05 17.77 3.71
CA LEU A 155 2.12 17.55 5.15
C LEU A 155 1.54 18.79 5.85
N SER A 156 0.43 18.64 6.58
CA SER A 156 -0.14 19.75 7.34
C SER A 156 0.68 19.94 8.62
N ILE A 157 1.54 20.97 8.61
CA ILE A 157 2.24 21.49 9.79
C ILE A 157 1.86 22.96 9.95
N THR A 158 1.44 23.36 11.15
CA THR A 158 0.94 24.71 11.42
C THR A 158 2.06 25.63 11.90
N SER A 159 2.27 26.75 11.19
CA SER A 159 2.73 27.99 11.84
C SER A 159 2.39 29.22 11.02
N GLU A 160 1.82 30.22 11.68
CA GLU A 160 1.55 31.56 11.16
C GLU A 160 2.84 32.21 10.65
N ALA A 161 2.95 32.45 9.34
CA ALA A 161 3.81 33.46 8.66
C ALA A 161 4.04 33.14 7.15
N ILE A 162 3.06 32.58 6.43
CA ILE A 162 3.28 31.99 5.10
C ILE A 162 3.45 33.02 3.95
N ILE A 163 3.25 34.32 4.16
CA ILE A 163 3.20 35.28 3.03
C ILE A 163 4.51 36.08 2.81
N GLU A 164 5.41 36.20 3.80
CA GLU A 164 6.62 37.04 3.63
C GLU A 164 7.90 36.32 3.16
N LEU A 165 7.99 34.99 3.29
CA LEU A 165 9.22 34.25 2.92
C LEU A 165 9.27 33.76 1.46
N LEU A 166 8.15 33.78 0.73
CA LEU A 166 8.04 33.23 -0.63
C LEU A 166 8.84 34.00 -1.69
N ASN A 167 9.26 35.25 -1.41
CA ASN A 167 10.00 36.09 -2.35
C ASN A 167 11.52 36.12 -2.15
N MET A 168 12.04 35.63 -1.01
CA MET A 168 13.47 35.74 -0.68
C MET A 168 14.32 34.50 -1.05
N LEU A 169 13.69 33.35 -1.36
CA LEU A 169 14.39 32.07 -1.53
C LEU A 169 14.54 31.56 -2.97
N ARG A 170 13.95 32.24 -3.97
CA ARG A 170 13.98 31.77 -5.38
C ARG A 170 15.38 31.74 -5.99
N SER A 171 16.28 32.63 -5.57
CA SER A 171 17.59 32.77 -6.22
C SER A 171 18.67 31.83 -5.67
N LEU A 172 18.54 31.34 -4.42
CA LEU A 172 19.56 30.51 -3.78
C LEU A 172 19.38 29.01 -4.08
N ILE A 173 18.13 28.57 -4.30
CA ILE A 173 17.77 27.16 -4.49
C ILE A 173 18.22 26.63 -5.87
N VAL A 174 18.20 27.47 -6.90
CA VAL A 174 18.60 27.07 -8.27
C VAL A 174 20.09 26.74 -8.37
N LEU A 175 20.95 27.42 -7.60
CA LEU A 175 22.39 27.17 -7.60
C LEU A 175 22.79 25.87 -6.86
N LEU A 176 22.05 25.50 -5.82
CA LEU A 176 22.29 24.28 -5.04
C LEU A 176 21.85 23.00 -5.78
N ILE A 177 20.77 23.08 -6.58
CA ILE A 177 20.28 21.95 -7.38
C ILE A 177 21.28 21.58 -8.49
N ALA A 178 21.92 22.57 -9.12
CA ALA A 178 22.95 22.33 -10.13
C ALA A 178 24.21 21.66 -9.55
N PHE A 179 24.53 21.92 -8.28
CA PHE A 179 25.71 21.34 -7.62
C PHE A 179 25.49 19.89 -7.16
N PHE A 180 24.24 19.51 -6.82
CA PHE A 180 23.89 18.14 -6.42
C PHE A 180 23.63 17.20 -7.60
N ALA A 181 23.20 17.72 -8.77
CA ALA A 181 22.98 16.92 -9.98
C ALA A 181 24.26 16.27 -10.54
N ILE A 182 25.46 16.71 -10.12
CA ILE A 182 26.76 16.22 -10.61
C ILE A 182 27.29 15.03 -9.78
N LYS A 183 26.65 14.66 -8.64
CA LYS A 183 27.18 13.62 -7.73
C LYS A 183 26.31 12.38 -7.52
N CYS A 184 25.20 12.22 -8.22
CA CYS A 184 24.35 11.04 -8.05
C CYS A 184 24.22 10.27 -9.36
N ASP A 185 25.28 9.53 -9.70
CA ASP A 185 25.18 8.36 -10.55
C ASP A 185 25.71 7.16 -9.75
N SER A 186 25.04 6.01 -9.90
CA SER A 186 25.25 4.76 -9.19
C SER A 186 24.72 4.69 -7.73
N GLN A 187 23.43 4.36 -7.58
CA GLN A 187 22.98 3.15 -6.87
C GLN A 187 21.71 2.62 -7.53
N ARG A 188 21.80 1.39 -8.05
CA ARG A 188 20.77 0.71 -8.83
C ARG A 188 19.47 0.55 -8.04
N ILE A 189 18.39 0.87 -8.73
CA ILE A 189 17.00 0.72 -8.34
C ILE A 189 16.70 -0.75 -8.03
N GLN A 190 16.30 -1.06 -6.79
CA GLN A 190 15.66 -2.34 -6.45
C GLN A 190 14.14 -2.18 -6.65
N GLN A 191 13.71 -2.04 -7.91
CA GLN A 191 12.29 -1.94 -8.28
C GLN A 191 11.69 -3.34 -8.27
N SER A 192 10.66 -3.52 -7.47
CA SER A 192 10.10 -4.83 -7.16
C SER A 192 8.94 -5.19 -8.13
N TYR A 193 8.22 -4.21 -8.68
CA TYR A 193 7.37 -4.27 -9.88
C TYR A 193 7.11 -2.84 -10.43
N TYR A 194 6.61 -2.70 -11.66
CA TYR A 194 6.36 -1.40 -12.30
C TYR A 194 5.21 -1.44 -13.33
N TRP A 195 4.78 -0.26 -13.78
CA TRP A 195 3.76 -0.11 -14.83
C TRP A 195 4.40 0.40 -16.12
N ALA A 196 4.44 -0.43 -17.14
CA ALA A 196 4.94 -0.06 -18.47
C ALA A 196 3.82 0.52 -19.34
N ASP A 197 4.16 1.41 -20.27
CA ASP A 197 3.22 1.83 -21.31
C ASP A 197 2.90 0.66 -22.23
N PHE A 198 1.61 0.47 -22.54
CA PHE A 198 1.16 -0.60 -23.41
C PHE A 198 0.77 -0.05 -24.78
N GLU A 199 1.60 -0.35 -25.78
CA GLU A 199 1.42 0.07 -27.17
C GLU A 199 0.99 -1.12 -28.07
N GLY A 200 0.35 -2.13 -27.47
CA GLY A 200 -0.09 -3.34 -28.17
C GLY A 200 0.91 -4.49 -28.18
N LEU A 201 2.07 -4.33 -27.54
CA LEU A 201 3.06 -5.39 -27.33
C LEU A 201 3.09 -5.77 -25.85
N ILE A 202 3.03 -7.07 -25.56
CA ILE A 202 3.09 -7.59 -24.20
C ILE A 202 4.57 -7.76 -23.80
N PRO A 203 5.07 -7.07 -22.76
CA PRO A 203 6.42 -7.28 -22.24
C PRO A 203 6.63 -8.71 -21.72
N GLU A 204 7.85 -9.23 -21.81
CA GLU A 204 8.17 -10.59 -21.34
C GLU A 204 7.97 -10.78 -19.83
N ASP A 205 8.10 -9.70 -19.06
CA ASP A 205 7.94 -9.64 -17.61
C ASP A 205 6.53 -9.20 -17.18
N ALA A 206 5.57 -9.21 -18.10
CA ALA A 206 4.18 -8.84 -17.81
C ALA A 206 3.50 -9.88 -16.89
N ILE A 207 2.74 -9.37 -15.91
CA ILE A 207 2.03 -10.21 -14.95
C ILE A 207 0.68 -10.65 -15.50
N ALA A 208 0.54 -11.97 -15.69
CA ALA A 208 -0.73 -12.59 -16.01
C ALA A 208 -1.68 -12.58 -14.81
N GLY A 209 -2.89 -12.06 -15.00
CA GLY A 209 -3.95 -12.07 -14.00
C GLY A 209 -4.86 -13.30 -14.08
N GLY A 210 -4.91 -13.96 -15.24
CA GLY A 210 -5.75 -15.11 -15.47
C GLY A 210 -5.56 -15.71 -16.86
N GLN A 211 -6.51 -16.55 -17.26
CA GLN A 211 -6.60 -17.13 -18.58
C GLN A 211 -8.03 -17.00 -19.11
N ASP A 212 -8.18 -16.86 -20.42
CA ASP A 212 -9.47 -16.91 -21.09
C ASP A 212 -10.02 -18.35 -21.20
N GLU A 213 -11.13 -18.53 -21.90
CA GLU A 213 -11.76 -19.83 -22.11
C GLU A 213 -10.93 -20.80 -22.98
N ASN A 214 -9.96 -20.27 -23.75
CA ASN A 214 -9.06 -21.03 -24.61
C ASN A 214 -7.72 -21.34 -23.92
N GLY A 215 -7.49 -20.84 -22.70
CA GLY A 215 -6.25 -20.96 -21.97
C GLY A 215 -5.22 -19.87 -22.28
N GLU A 216 -5.57 -18.88 -23.10
CA GLU A 216 -4.72 -17.75 -23.44
C GLU A 216 -4.61 -16.77 -22.26
N ALA A 217 -3.42 -16.19 -22.08
CA ALA A 217 -3.15 -15.35 -20.93
C ALA A 217 -3.94 -14.04 -20.98
N ILE A 218 -4.53 -13.68 -19.84
CA ILE A 218 -5.14 -12.37 -19.59
C ILE A 218 -4.20 -11.60 -18.66
N PHE A 219 -3.65 -10.49 -19.13
CA PHE A 219 -2.72 -9.63 -18.42
C PHE A 219 -3.42 -8.53 -17.64
N ILE A 220 -2.73 -8.06 -16.60
CA ILE A 220 -3.19 -7.01 -15.71
C ILE A 220 -2.78 -5.66 -16.28
N GLY A 221 -3.78 -4.85 -16.62
CA GLY A 221 -3.60 -3.48 -17.09
C GLY A 221 -4.21 -2.44 -16.16
N GLN A 222 -3.94 -1.18 -16.46
CA GLN A 222 -4.67 -0.04 -15.96
C GLN A 222 -4.91 0.97 -17.09
N VAL A 223 -6.03 1.67 -17.04
CA VAL A 223 -6.46 2.62 -18.07
C VAL A 223 -6.79 3.94 -17.42
N LEU A 224 -6.23 5.03 -17.96
CA LEU A 224 -6.65 6.38 -17.60
C LEU A 224 -7.92 6.74 -18.38
N TYR A 225 -9.06 6.82 -17.68
CA TYR A 225 -10.35 7.17 -18.27
C TYR A 225 -10.91 8.42 -17.57
N GLY A 226 -10.89 9.54 -18.29
CA GLY A 226 -11.26 10.85 -17.73
C GLY A 226 -10.29 11.26 -16.61
N ASP A 227 -10.80 11.34 -15.38
CA ASP A 227 -10.03 11.65 -14.16
C ASP A 227 -9.69 10.41 -13.30
N LYS A 228 -9.95 9.21 -13.82
CA LYS A 228 -9.87 7.92 -13.11
C LYS A 228 -8.78 7.05 -13.68
N LEU A 229 -8.09 6.31 -12.82
CA LEU A 229 -7.19 5.24 -13.22
C LEU A 229 -7.82 3.91 -12.80
N LEU A 230 -8.22 3.10 -13.78
CA LEU A 230 -9.03 1.90 -13.51
C LEU A 230 -8.27 0.63 -13.91
N PRO A 231 -8.30 -0.43 -13.07
CA PRO A 231 -7.82 -1.75 -13.46
C PRO A 231 -8.53 -2.24 -14.73
N ALA A 232 -7.74 -2.87 -15.60
CA ALA A 232 -8.18 -3.40 -16.87
C ALA A 232 -7.61 -4.80 -17.11
N LYS A 233 -8.27 -5.55 -17.99
CA LYS A 233 -7.76 -6.80 -18.54
C LYS A 233 -7.26 -6.56 -19.96
N ILE A 234 -6.14 -7.19 -20.32
CA ILE A 234 -5.55 -7.15 -21.66
C ILE A 234 -5.39 -8.60 -22.12
N TYR A 235 -5.91 -8.96 -23.29
CA TYR A 235 -5.72 -10.31 -23.82
C TYR A 235 -4.35 -10.42 -24.51
N SER A 236 -3.70 -11.58 -24.44
CA SER A 236 -2.40 -11.84 -25.07
C SER A 236 -2.37 -11.50 -26.57
N TYR A 237 -3.52 -11.63 -27.23
CA TYR A 237 -3.71 -11.47 -28.67
C TYR A 237 -4.38 -10.15 -29.08
N ASP A 238 -4.62 -9.23 -28.13
CA ASP A 238 -5.33 -7.97 -28.38
C ASP A 238 -4.46 -6.76 -28.00
N THR A 239 -4.62 -5.67 -28.74
CA THR A 239 -3.97 -4.38 -28.48
C THR A 239 -4.83 -3.43 -27.66
N ASN A 240 -6.06 -3.84 -27.32
CA ASN A 240 -6.99 -3.06 -26.51
C ASN A 240 -7.02 -3.52 -25.05
N ALA A 241 -7.36 -2.60 -24.15
CA ALA A 241 -7.63 -2.89 -22.75
C ALA A 241 -9.12 -2.78 -22.44
N TYR A 242 -9.63 -3.70 -21.63
CA TYR A 242 -11.04 -3.78 -21.26
C TYR A 242 -11.21 -3.49 -19.77
N PHE A 243 -12.09 -2.56 -19.43
CA PHE A 243 -12.26 -2.11 -18.04
C PHE A 243 -13.73 -1.85 -17.66
N ALA A 244 -14.01 -1.89 -16.37
CA ALA A 244 -15.37 -1.80 -15.83
C ALA A 244 -15.79 -0.36 -15.51
N TRP A 245 -16.70 0.21 -16.31
CA TRP A 245 -17.37 1.48 -16.01
C TRP A 245 -18.79 1.53 -16.58
N GLY A 246 -19.77 1.23 -15.72
CA GLY A 246 -21.18 1.06 -16.07
C GLY A 246 -21.43 -0.21 -16.91
N VAL A 247 -20.78 -0.28 -18.06
CA VAL A 247 -20.65 -1.44 -18.96
C VAL A 247 -19.17 -1.74 -19.20
N GLU A 248 -18.88 -2.79 -19.99
CA GLU A 248 -17.52 -3.00 -20.46
C GLU A 248 -17.12 -1.85 -21.38
N GLN A 249 -16.02 -1.20 -21.06
CA GLN A 249 -15.41 -0.17 -21.88
C GLN A 249 -14.15 -0.72 -22.53
N ILE A 250 -13.83 -0.21 -23.71
CA ILE A 250 -12.65 -0.60 -24.49
C ILE A 250 -11.76 0.64 -24.63
N ALA A 251 -10.54 0.55 -24.13
CA ALA A 251 -9.52 1.57 -24.30
C ALA A 251 -8.54 1.16 -25.39
N LYS A 252 -8.17 2.15 -26.21
CA LYS A 252 -7.16 2.02 -27.29
C LYS A 252 -5.88 2.81 -27.00
N GLU A 253 -5.92 3.66 -25.98
CA GLU A 253 -4.86 4.59 -25.60
C GLU A 253 -4.86 4.79 -24.09
N ASN A 254 -3.76 5.37 -23.57
CA ASN A 254 -3.55 5.59 -22.14
C ASN A 254 -3.63 4.30 -21.30
N ILE A 255 -3.06 3.23 -21.85
CA ILE A 255 -3.04 1.91 -21.25
C ILE A 255 -1.64 1.68 -20.67
N LYS A 256 -1.60 1.12 -19.46
CA LYS A 256 -0.38 0.58 -18.87
C LYS A 256 -0.57 -0.88 -18.50
N ILE A 257 0.52 -1.63 -18.52
CA ILE A 257 0.57 -3.06 -18.17
C ILE A 257 1.48 -3.27 -16.96
N LEU A 258 1.08 -4.16 -16.06
CA LEU A 258 1.82 -4.49 -14.84
C LEU A 258 2.96 -5.45 -15.17
N CYS A 259 4.18 -5.08 -14.83
CA CYS A 259 5.40 -5.86 -15.09
C CYS A 259 6.20 -6.10 -13.82
N SER A 260 6.88 -7.23 -13.73
CA SER A 260 7.85 -7.52 -12.67
C SER A 260 8.79 -8.65 -13.07
N LEU A 261 10.06 -8.50 -12.69
CA LEU A 261 11.06 -9.57 -12.79
C LEU A 261 10.85 -10.68 -11.75
N TYR A 262 9.96 -10.48 -10.78
CA TYR A 262 9.71 -11.37 -9.64
C TYR A 262 8.21 -11.73 -9.52
N PRO A 263 7.61 -12.38 -10.54
CA PRO A 263 6.19 -12.72 -10.55
C PRO A 263 5.76 -13.59 -9.37
N GLU A 264 6.67 -14.37 -8.79
CA GLU A 264 6.43 -15.24 -7.62
C GLU A 264 6.11 -14.48 -6.34
N ARG A 265 6.42 -13.18 -6.28
CA ARG A 265 6.09 -12.30 -5.14
C ARG A 265 4.63 -11.86 -5.13
N PHE A 266 3.91 -12.07 -6.22
CA PHE A 266 2.47 -11.79 -6.29
C PHE A 266 1.67 -12.96 -5.74
N LYS A 267 0.76 -12.66 -4.81
CA LYS A 267 -0.12 -13.64 -4.17
C LYS A 267 -1.57 -13.24 -4.39
N TRP A 268 -2.40 -14.21 -4.75
CA TRP A 268 -3.84 -14.04 -4.85
C TRP A 268 -4.47 -14.49 -3.53
N LEU A 269 -5.09 -13.55 -2.82
CA LEU A 269 -5.74 -13.80 -1.54
C LEU A 269 -7.24 -13.99 -1.76
N ASP A 270 -7.77 -15.15 -1.37
CA ASP A 270 -9.21 -15.41 -1.44
C ASP A 270 -9.96 -14.54 -0.43
N THR A 271 -11.05 -13.90 -0.87
CA THR A 271 -11.87 -13.06 -0.02
C THR A 271 -13.29 -12.91 -0.57
N THR A 272 -14.11 -12.18 0.17
CA THR A 272 -15.48 -11.83 -0.21
C THR A 272 -15.69 -10.33 -0.04
N LYS A 273 -16.76 -9.79 -0.63
CA LYS A 273 -17.16 -8.40 -0.42
C LYS A 273 -17.29 -8.04 1.07
N ASP A 274 -17.67 -9.01 1.92
CA ASP A 274 -17.92 -8.77 3.34
C ASP A 274 -16.65 -8.88 4.17
N THR A 275 -15.58 -9.52 3.66
CA THR A 275 -14.31 -9.75 4.38
C THR A 275 -13.13 -8.97 3.81
N VAL A 276 -13.28 -8.33 2.65
CA VAL A 276 -12.18 -7.64 1.95
C VAL A 276 -11.56 -6.51 2.78
N HIS A 277 -12.34 -5.85 3.62
CA HIS A 277 -11.86 -4.80 4.52
C HIS A 277 -10.83 -5.29 5.54
N LEU A 278 -10.80 -6.60 5.86
CA LEU A 278 -9.82 -7.20 6.77
C LEU A 278 -8.42 -7.33 6.14
N LEU A 279 -8.33 -7.24 4.81
CA LEU A 279 -7.08 -7.43 4.06
C LEU A 279 -6.33 -6.12 3.78
N ILE A 280 -6.76 -5.00 4.36
CA ILE A 280 -6.15 -3.69 4.08
C ILE A 280 -4.67 -3.60 4.48
N ASN A 281 -4.22 -4.45 5.42
CA ASN A 281 -2.82 -4.54 5.83
C ASN A 281 -2.00 -5.58 5.03
N ALA A 282 -2.60 -6.28 4.06
CA ALA A 282 -1.96 -7.39 3.35
C ALA A 282 -1.15 -6.97 2.11
N HIS A 283 -0.58 -5.75 2.09
CA HIS A 283 0.18 -5.21 0.95
C HIS A 283 -0.52 -5.36 -0.40
N LEU A 284 -1.78 -4.93 -0.46
CA LEU A 284 -2.62 -5.07 -1.66
C LEU A 284 -2.06 -4.25 -2.83
N VAL A 285 -2.07 -4.83 -4.03
CA VAL A 285 -1.61 -4.15 -5.25
C VAL A 285 -2.68 -3.16 -5.69
N LYS A 286 -2.37 -1.87 -5.54
CA LYS A 286 -3.19 -0.77 -6.04
C LYS A 286 -3.19 -0.76 -7.56
N GLY A 287 -4.36 -0.87 -8.16
CA GLY A 287 -4.55 -0.81 -9.61
C GLY A 287 -5.04 0.53 -10.14
N GLY A 288 -5.25 1.50 -9.25
CA GLY A 288 -5.55 2.88 -9.61
C GLY A 288 -6.41 3.60 -8.59
N TRP A 289 -7.21 4.56 -9.06
CA TRP A 289 -8.14 5.34 -8.25
C TRP A 289 -9.42 5.65 -9.02
N ASP A 290 -10.54 5.63 -8.30
CA ASP A 290 -11.84 6.06 -8.76
C ASP A 290 -12.41 6.98 -7.69
N SER A 291 -12.10 8.27 -7.83
CA SER A 291 -12.35 9.31 -6.82
C SER A 291 -13.69 9.09 -6.11
N PRO A 292 -13.69 9.02 -4.78
CA PRO A 292 -12.57 9.26 -3.85
C PRO A 292 -11.79 7.99 -3.43
N TYR A 293 -12.02 6.84 -4.05
CA TYR A 293 -11.50 5.55 -3.57
C TYR A 293 -10.23 5.11 -4.30
N ASP A 294 -9.34 4.46 -3.55
CA ASP A 294 -8.32 3.60 -4.14
C ASP A 294 -9.00 2.32 -4.65
N VAL A 295 -8.63 1.90 -5.86
CA VAL A 295 -9.13 0.66 -6.44
C VAL A 295 -8.01 -0.36 -6.56
N TYR A 296 -8.34 -1.59 -6.21
CA TYR A 296 -7.40 -2.70 -6.16
C TYR A 296 -7.66 -3.69 -7.27
N ILE A 297 -6.66 -4.51 -7.55
CA ILE A 297 -6.71 -5.50 -8.61
C ILE A 297 -7.28 -6.79 -8.04
N GLY A 298 -8.34 -7.30 -8.67
CA GLY A 298 -8.91 -8.57 -8.32
C GLY A 298 -9.16 -9.45 -9.51
N ARG A 299 -9.42 -10.72 -9.22
CA ARG A 299 -9.87 -11.67 -10.23
C ARG A 299 -10.91 -12.63 -9.70
N ALA A 300 -11.73 -13.15 -10.59
CA ALA A 300 -12.64 -14.23 -10.28
C ALA A 300 -12.79 -15.17 -11.46
N PHE A 301 -13.00 -16.45 -11.17
CA PHE A 301 -13.36 -17.43 -12.17
C PHE A 301 -14.83 -17.26 -12.56
N HIS A 302 -15.10 -17.06 -13.84
CA HIS A 302 -16.44 -16.91 -14.39
C HIS A 302 -16.53 -17.61 -15.75
N LYS A 303 -17.40 -18.62 -15.88
CA LYS A 303 -17.65 -19.34 -17.15
C LYS A 303 -16.35 -19.74 -17.88
N MET A 304 -15.52 -20.55 -17.23
CA MET A 304 -14.25 -21.09 -17.77
C MET A 304 -13.09 -20.11 -17.96
N GLN A 305 -13.27 -18.82 -17.69
CA GLN A 305 -12.19 -17.83 -17.75
C GLN A 305 -11.95 -17.19 -16.38
N THR A 306 -10.73 -16.74 -16.16
CA THR A 306 -10.32 -15.98 -14.98
C THR A 306 -10.26 -14.51 -15.34
N LEU A 307 -11.30 -13.77 -14.95
CA LEU A 307 -11.45 -12.36 -15.32
C LEU A 307 -10.79 -11.46 -14.28
N VAL A 308 -9.94 -10.55 -14.76
CA VAL A 308 -9.36 -9.47 -13.96
C VAL A 308 -10.32 -8.29 -13.94
N GLY A 309 -10.39 -7.59 -12.81
CA GLY A 309 -11.27 -6.45 -12.63
C GLY A 309 -10.88 -5.55 -11.48
N LYS A 310 -11.74 -4.57 -11.21
CA LYS A 310 -11.54 -3.58 -10.15
C LYS A 310 -12.25 -3.99 -8.88
N ILE A 311 -11.57 -3.89 -7.75
CA ILE A 311 -12.14 -4.03 -6.43
C ILE A 311 -12.23 -2.65 -5.79
N ARG A 312 -13.40 -2.32 -5.26
CA ARG A 312 -13.54 -1.22 -4.31
C ARG A 312 -13.49 -1.80 -2.90
N VAL A 313 -12.58 -1.26 -2.08
CA VAL A 313 -12.44 -1.60 -0.67
C VAL A 313 -12.84 -0.37 0.13
N GLY A 314 -13.90 -0.48 0.93
CA GLY A 314 -14.33 0.54 1.87
C GLY A 314 -13.97 0.15 3.31
N SER A 315 -13.93 1.13 4.20
CA SER A 315 -13.75 0.88 5.65
C SER A 315 -15.02 0.34 6.32
N ILE A 316 -16.16 0.38 5.64
CA ILE A 316 -17.47 -0.09 6.13
C ILE A 316 -18.16 -0.81 4.98
N PRO A 317 -18.67 -2.05 5.19
CA PRO A 317 -19.39 -2.81 4.16
C PRO A 317 -20.46 -1.98 3.46
N SER A 318 -20.24 -1.66 2.18
CA SER A 318 -21.18 -0.91 1.34
C SER A 318 -21.79 -1.80 0.25
N TYR A 319 -22.97 -1.40 -0.25
CA TYR A 319 -23.64 -2.13 -1.36
C TYR A 319 -22.83 -2.16 -2.67
N ASN A 320 -21.79 -1.34 -2.79
CA ASN A 320 -20.92 -1.23 -3.97
C ASN A 320 -19.52 -1.84 -3.74
N GLU A 321 -19.37 -2.68 -2.72
CA GLU A 321 -18.15 -3.45 -2.48
C GLU A 321 -18.16 -4.80 -3.16
N GLY A 322 -16.97 -5.18 -3.62
CA GLY A 322 -16.72 -6.42 -4.32
C GLY A 322 -15.92 -6.21 -5.59
N LEU A 323 -15.74 -7.31 -6.33
CA LEU A 323 -15.01 -7.31 -7.58
C LEU A 323 -15.95 -7.02 -8.75
N TYR A 324 -15.64 -5.97 -9.51
CA TYR A 324 -16.29 -5.68 -10.78
C TYR A 324 -15.41 -6.21 -11.92
N VAL A 325 -15.85 -7.29 -12.56
CA VAL A 325 -15.25 -7.83 -13.79
C VAL A 325 -16.09 -7.48 -15.00
N THR A 326 -15.49 -7.51 -16.19
CA THR A 326 -16.21 -7.30 -17.44
C THR A 326 -16.27 -8.56 -18.29
N VAL A 327 -17.36 -8.70 -19.02
CA VAL A 327 -17.54 -9.60 -20.16
C VAL A 327 -18.10 -8.76 -21.32
N PRO A 328 -18.05 -9.24 -22.58
CA PRO A 328 -18.59 -8.52 -23.73
C PRO A 328 -19.92 -7.80 -23.46
N GLY A 329 -19.87 -6.47 -23.41
CA GLY A 329 -21.02 -5.58 -23.23
C GLY A 329 -21.61 -5.52 -21.81
N LYS A 330 -20.99 -6.12 -20.79
CA LYS A 330 -21.56 -6.19 -19.43
C LYS A 330 -20.50 -6.12 -18.32
N VAL A 331 -20.84 -5.44 -17.23
CA VAL A 331 -20.11 -5.50 -15.96
C VAL A 331 -20.82 -6.46 -15.02
N ILE A 332 -20.06 -7.30 -14.34
CA ILE A 332 -20.54 -8.27 -13.36
C ILE A 332 -19.91 -7.96 -12.01
N LEU A 333 -20.75 -7.79 -10.99
CA LEU A 333 -20.31 -7.75 -9.60
C LEU A 333 -20.19 -9.19 -9.08
N VAL A 334 -18.98 -9.57 -8.66
CA VAL A 334 -18.69 -10.87 -8.09
C VAL A 334 -18.47 -10.72 -6.58
N PRO A 335 -19.26 -11.40 -5.73
CA PRO A 335 -19.18 -11.25 -4.27
C PRO A 335 -18.04 -12.05 -3.64
N SER A 336 -17.54 -13.10 -4.29
CA SER A 336 -16.42 -13.94 -3.84
C SER A 336 -15.33 -13.93 -4.91
N PHE A 337 -14.12 -13.54 -4.53
CA PHE A 337 -13.06 -13.23 -5.49
C PHE A 337 -11.69 -13.32 -4.85
N GLN A 338 -10.66 -13.23 -5.68
CA GLN A 338 -9.28 -13.11 -5.25
C GLN A 338 -8.82 -11.66 -5.40
N ILE A 339 -8.08 -11.15 -4.42
CA ILE A 339 -7.42 -9.84 -4.48
C ILE A 339 -5.91 -10.02 -4.58
N LEU A 340 -5.25 -9.18 -5.37
CA LEU A 340 -3.82 -9.26 -5.59
C LEU A 340 -3.05 -8.57 -4.46
N ALA A 341 -2.10 -9.29 -3.88
CA ALA A 341 -1.15 -8.80 -2.88
C ALA A 341 0.29 -8.99 -3.37
N TYR A 342 1.20 -8.16 -2.86
CA TYR A 342 2.62 -8.23 -3.19
C TYR A 342 3.49 -8.42 -1.95
N ASP A 343 4.34 -9.44 -1.95
CA ASP A 343 5.24 -9.74 -0.84
C ASP A 343 6.63 -9.12 -1.07
N ALA A 344 6.87 -7.97 -0.44
CA ALA A 344 8.16 -7.29 -0.51
C ALA A 344 9.23 -7.89 0.42
N SER A 345 8.84 -8.80 1.33
CA SER A 345 9.69 -9.29 2.43
C SER A 345 10.53 -10.53 2.11
N CYS A 346 10.36 -11.12 0.93
CA CYS A 346 11.18 -12.25 0.50
C CYS A 346 12.59 -11.79 0.09
N ASP A 347 13.57 -12.02 0.96
CA ASP A 347 14.99 -12.02 0.62
C ASP A 347 15.25 -13.15 -0.40
N VAL A 348 15.26 -12.81 -1.69
CA VAL A 348 15.78 -13.72 -2.70
C VAL A 348 17.29 -13.60 -2.63
N ILE A 349 17.95 -14.63 -2.09
CA ILE A 349 19.38 -14.82 -2.28
C ILE A 349 19.55 -15.04 -3.78
N VAL A 350 19.96 -13.99 -4.49
CA VAL A 350 20.39 -14.11 -5.89
C VAL A 350 21.72 -14.84 -5.83
N ASP A 351 21.72 -16.11 -6.20
CA ASP A 351 22.96 -16.88 -6.37
C ASP A 351 23.70 -16.27 -7.57
N GLU A 352 24.77 -15.53 -7.31
CA GLU A 352 25.44 -14.66 -8.30
C GLU A 352 26.19 -15.42 -9.40
N GLU A 353 26.16 -16.76 -9.47
CA GLU A 353 27.04 -17.48 -10.39
C GLU A 353 26.40 -18.35 -11.49
N THR A 354 25.07 -18.52 -11.58
CA THR A 354 24.51 -19.23 -12.76
C THR A 354 23.16 -18.71 -13.22
N GLY A 355 23.18 -17.85 -14.24
CA GLY A 355 22.01 -17.45 -15.03
C GLY A 355 21.43 -18.57 -15.90
N ARG A 356 21.03 -19.70 -15.30
CA ARG A 356 20.22 -20.76 -15.95
C ARG A 356 19.31 -21.45 -14.94
N CYS A 357 18.02 -21.15 -15.02
CA CYS A 357 16.98 -21.96 -14.39
C CYS A 357 16.83 -23.26 -15.20
N THR A 358 17.52 -24.34 -14.76
CA THR A 358 17.28 -25.68 -15.32
C THR A 358 16.21 -26.37 -14.48
N LYS A 359 15.02 -26.54 -15.09
CA LYS A 359 13.98 -27.43 -14.59
C LYS A 359 14.53 -28.86 -14.55
N ASN A 360 14.94 -29.34 -13.38
CA ASN A 360 15.02 -30.77 -13.16
C ASN A 360 13.61 -31.30 -12.92
N ILE A 361 13.01 -31.77 -14.02
CA ILE A 361 11.84 -32.63 -14.02
C ILE A 361 12.26 -33.95 -13.36
N VAL A 362 11.81 -34.18 -12.13
CA VAL A 362 11.84 -35.53 -11.56
C VAL A 362 10.65 -36.29 -12.15
N VAL A 363 10.92 -37.10 -13.17
CA VAL A 363 9.98 -38.12 -13.63
C VAL A 363 9.97 -39.22 -12.59
N LYS A 364 8.81 -39.47 -11.98
CA LYS A 364 8.56 -40.71 -11.24
C LYS A 364 8.31 -41.84 -12.25
N THR A 365 9.12 -42.89 -12.16
CA THR A 365 8.76 -44.25 -12.57
C THR A 365 9.05 -45.17 -11.41
#